data_AF-A0A171KTZ3-F1
#
_entry.id   AF-A0A171KTZ3-F1
#
_cell.length_a   1.000
_cell.length_b   1.000
_cell.length_c   1.000
_cell.angle_alpha   90.00
_cell.angle_beta   90.00
_cell.angle_gamma   90.00
#
_symmetry.space_group_name_H-M   'P 1'
#
loop_
_entity.id
_entity.type
_entity.pdbx_description
1 polymer ?
#
loop_
_entity_poly.entity_id
_entity_poly.type
_entity_poly.pdbx_seq_one_letter_code
_entity_poly.pdbx_strand_id
1 'polypeptide(L)'
;MARIIGAIAASHTPTIGFAFDGDKRSDPVWTPIFEGFAPVQAWIGERKPDVLLFIFNDHVTSFFFDHYSAFALGIGESYGVADEGGGARDLPAVPGHPALARHIGQSLMSDEFDMSFFQGKALDHGCFSPLSVMCPPQPAWPVPIVPLQVGVLQFPVPTARRCYRLGQALRRAIESYPEDLKVAIVATGGLSHQVHGERAGFNNPAWDEQFMELLEKDPEYLTQLTQAEYAELGGLEGAEVIMWLVMRGALSAGIRKVHQSYYLPSMTGIATAIYENQAVAAPLPATLERHRTRMQAELDGAEKLAGTYPFDLARSVQGYRINHFLHSLTRPEQRRLFLQDQERSFREAGLSAEESTLIRERDWRGLIHYGASFFVLEKLGAVLGVSNLHIYAAMRGETLEQFQKTRNAPGALYSVAGKQASRPDWDQPASGA
;
A
#
# COMPACT_ATOMS: atom_id res chain seq x y z
N MET A 1 -12.85 2.09 -19.71
CA MET A 1 -12.65 1.00 -18.73
C MET A 1 -11.21 0.61 -18.81
N ALA A 2 -10.56 0.39 -17.67
CA ALA A 2 -9.13 0.16 -17.67
C ALA A 2 -8.81 -1.20 -18.29
N ARG A 3 -7.62 -1.31 -18.87
CA ARG A 3 -7.13 -2.49 -19.57
C ARG A 3 -5.74 -2.85 -19.09
N ILE A 4 -5.50 -4.13 -18.90
CA ILE A 4 -4.18 -4.67 -18.61
C ILE A 4 -3.44 -4.82 -19.93
N ILE A 5 -2.38 -4.04 -20.15
CA ILE A 5 -1.61 -4.03 -21.41
C ILE A 5 -0.53 -5.11 -21.45
N GLY A 6 -0.12 -5.60 -20.29
CA GLY A 6 0.93 -6.60 -20.13
C GLY A 6 1.47 -6.58 -18.71
N ALA A 7 2.53 -7.35 -18.50
CA ALA A 7 3.23 -7.39 -17.24
C ALA A 7 4.75 -7.49 -17.40
N ILE A 8 5.44 -7.09 -16.35
CA ILE A 8 6.88 -7.13 -16.20
C ILE A 8 7.18 -7.97 -14.95
N ALA A 9 8.08 -8.93 -15.09
CA ALA A 9 8.71 -9.60 -13.96
C ALA A 9 10.15 -9.12 -13.83
N ALA A 10 10.63 -8.81 -12.63
CA ALA A 10 12.02 -8.45 -12.43
C ALA A 10 12.52 -8.71 -11.01
N SER A 11 13.76 -9.19 -10.88
CA SER A 11 14.43 -9.23 -9.57
C SER A 11 14.55 -7.83 -8.96
N HIS A 12 14.45 -7.71 -7.62
CA HIS A 12 14.55 -6.43 -6.91
C HIS A 12 15.77 -6.29 -6.00
N THR A 13 16.74 -7.21 -6.08
CA THR A 13 17.94 -7.19 -5.23
C THR A 13 18.52 -5.77 -5.11
N PRO A 14 18.96 -5.34 -3.92
CA PRO A 14 19.50 -3.99 -3.73
C PRO A 14 20.75 -3.72 -4.58
N THR A 15 21.39 -4.78 -5.09
CA THR A 15 22.51 -4.69 -6.02
C THR A 15 22.16 -3.95 -7.32
N ILE A 16 20.91 -4.01 -7.80
CA ILE A 16 20.44 -3.28 -8.98
C ILE A 16 20.43 -1.77 -8.69
N GLY A 17 19.82 -1.35 -7.58
CA GLY A 17 19.81 0.05 -7.13
C GLY A 17 21.23 0.57 -6.87
N PHE A 18 22.07 -0.21 -6.21
CA PHE A 18 23.49 0.12 -6.00
C PHE A 18 24.24 0.36 -7.31
N ALA A 19 24.02 -0.49 -8.31
CA ALA A 19 24.64 -0.33 -9.63
C ALA A 19 24.17 0.96 -10.32
N PHE A 20 22.87 1.26 -10.22
CA PHE A 20 22.28 2.46 -10.80
C PHE A 20 22.81 3.73 -10.15
N ASP A 21 22.79 3.79 -8.82
CA ASP A 21 23.22 4.95 -8.03
C ASP A 21 24.74 5.19 -8.18
N GLY A 22 25.53 4.11 -8.30
CA GLY A 22 26.98 4.18 -8.53
C GLY A 22 27.41 4.37 -9.99
N ASP A 23 26.48 4.67 -10.91
CA ASP A 23 26.69 4.82 -12.36
C ASP A 23 27.53 3.69 -12.99
N LYS A 24 27.25 2.43 -12.61
CA LYS A 24 28.04 1.26 -13.00
C LYS A 24 27.72 0.73 -14.40
N ARG A 25 27.08 1.52 -15.26
CA ARG A 25 26.60 1.08 -16.58
C ARG A 25 27.72 0.60 -17.51
N SER A 26 28.90 1.19 -17.38
CA SER A 26 30.10 0.84 -18.17
C SER A 26 30.99 -0.22 -17.52
N ASP A 27 30.67 -0.66 -16.30
CA ASP A 27 31.42 -1.71 -15.61
C ASP A 27 30.98 -3.09 -16.16
N PRO A 28 31.88 -3.89 -16.77
CA PRO A 28 31.53 -5.16 -17.40
C PRO A 28 30.80 -6.17 -16.49
N VAL A 29 30.95 -6.06 -15.18
CA VAL A 29 30.21 -6.90 -14.21
C VAL A 29 28.75 -6.48 -14.11
N TRP A 30 28.45 -5.19 -14.26
CA TRP A 30 27.12 -4.63 -14.05
C TRP A 30 26.40 -4.31 -15.37
N THR A 31 27.13 -4.13 -16.47
CA THR A 31 26.57 -3.89 -17.81
C THR A 31 25.46 -4.89 -18.18
N PRO A 32 25.61 -6.23 -17.96
CA PRO A 32 24.55 -7.18 -18.32
C PRO A 32 23.22 -6.96 -17.57
N ILE A 33 23.25 -6.38 -16.36
CA ILE A 33 22.03 -6.03 -15.63
C ILE A 33 21.30 -4.93 -16.42
N PHE A 34 21.97 -3.84 -16.77
CA PHE A 34 21.36 -2.74 -17.51
C PHE A 34 20.90 -3.16 -18.90
N GLU A 35 21.65 -4.01 -19.60
CA GLU A 35 21.23 -4.60 -20.88
C GLU A 35 19.95 -5.44 -20.73
N GLY A 36 19.83 -6.21 -19.64
CA GLY A 36 18.61 -6.94 -19.31
C GLY A 36 17.39 -6.04 -19.06
N PHE A 37 17.58 -4.89 -18.44
CA PHE A 37 16.51 -3.91 -18.18
C PHE A 37 16.21 -2.99 -19.38
N ALA A 38 17.09 -2.86 -20.38
CA ALA A 38 16.89 -1.94 -21.50
C ALA A 38 15.60 -2.24 -22.32
N PRO A 39 15.26 -3.51 -22.65
CA PRO A 39 13.98 -3.83 -23.27
C PRO A 39 12.77 -3.50 -22.40
N VAL A 40 12.91 -3.56 -21.07
CA VAL A 40 11.84 -3.17 -20.12
C VAL A 40 11.61 -1.66 -20.19
N GLN A 41 12.68 -0.85 -20.16
CA GLN A 41 12.58 0.61 -20.33
C GLN A 41 11.92 0.97 -21.66
N ALA A 42 12.36 0.34 -22.76
CA ALA A 42 11.80 0.57 -24.09
C ALA A 42 10.31 0.22 -24.13
N TRP A 43 9.93 -0.95 -23.60
CA TRP A 43 8.53 -1.37 -23.58
C TRP A 43 7.64 -0.43 -22.77
N ILE A 44 8.10 0.06 -21.61
CA ILE A 44 7.35 1.06 -20.83
C ILE A 44 7.21 2.36 -21.61
N GLY A 45 8.28 2.84 -22.25
CA GLY A 45 8.27 4.05 -23.08
C GLY A 45 7.37 3.95 -24.31
N GLU A 46 7.28 2.76 -24.92
CA GLU A 46 6.44 2.48 -26.09
C GLU A 46 4.96 2.27 -25.71
N ARG A 47 4.70 1.45 -24.68
CA ARG A 47 3.34 1.11 -24.24
C ARG A 47 2.69 2.22 -23.43
N LYS A 48 3.49 3.05 -22.76
CA LYS A 48 3.09 4.21 -21.95
C LYS A 48 1.96 3.86 -20.98
N PRO A 49 2.17 2.94 -20.02
CA PRO A 49 1.15 2.67 -19.01
C PRO A 49 0.78 3.95 -18.26
N ASP A 50 -0.50 4.11 -17.95
CA ASP A 50 -1.00 5.22 -17.14
C ASP A 50 -0.75 4.95 -15.65
N VAL A 51 -0.66 3.68 -15.24
CA VAL A 51 -0.35 3.24 -13.88
C VAL A 51 0.40 1.91 -13.89
N LEU A 52 1.35 1.72 -12.97
CA LEU A 52 1.92 0.41 -12.65
C LEU A 52 1.26 -0.16 -11.39
N LEU A 53 0.62 -1.33 -11.47
CA LEU A 53 0.32 -2.11 -10.27
C LEU A 53 1.61 -2.82 -9.86
N PHE A 54 2.22 -2.41 -8.76
CA PHE A 54 3.60 -2.76 -8.41
C PHE A 54 3.64 -3.74 -7.22
N ILE A 55 3.89 -5.01 -7.50
CA ILE A 55 3.88 -6.11 -6.54
C ILE A 55 5.30 -6.37 -6.05
N PHE A 56 5.49 -6.28 -4.73
CA PHE A 56 6.79 -6.45 -4.08
C PHE A 56 6.59 -6.96 -2.65
N ASN A 57 7.66 -7.28 -1.95
CA ASN A 57 7.68 -7.42 -0.50
C ASN A 57 8.61 -6.37 0.09
N ASP A 58 8.23 -5.89 1.28
CA ASP A 58 9.11 -5.08 2.13
C ASP A 58 10.04 -6.01 2.91
N HIS A 59 11.30 -5.61 3.04
CA HIS A 59 12.37 -6.36 3.68
C HIS A 59 12.53 -5.92 5.14
N VAL A 60 11.41 -5.91 5.88
CA VAL A 60 11.37 -5.61 7.32
C VAL A 60 11.83 -4.18 7.62
N THR A 61 11.46 -3.25 6.75
CA THR A 61 11.76 -1.82 6.88
C THR A 61 10.52 -1.04 7.29
N SER A 62 9.55 -0.91 6.38
CA SER A 62 8.29 -0.23 6.66
C SER A 62 7.23 -1.15 7.26
N PHE A 63 7.36 -2.46 7.05
CA PHE A 63 6.48 -3.48 7.58
C PHE A 63 7.25 -4.38 8.53
N PHE A 64 7.28 -3.97 9.80
CA PHE A 64 7.95 -4.73 10.84
C PHE A 64 7.06 -5.85 11.39
N PHE A 65 7.67 -6.82 12.07
CA PHE A 65 7.01 -8.04 12.52
C PHE A 65 5.94 -7.85 13.62
N ASP A 66 5.84 -6.65 14.21
CA ASP A 66 4.76 -6.30 15.14
C ASP A 66 3.41 -6.12 14.43
N HIS A 67 3.45 -5.75 13.14
CA HIS A 67 2.28 -5.71 12.26
C HIS A 67 2.68 -6.05 10.81
N TYR A 68 2.67 -7.34 10.50
CA TYR A 68 3.07 -7.88 9.20
C TYR A 68 1.88 -8.52 8.48
N SER A 69 1.42 -7.90 7.39
CA SER A 69 0.22 -8.31 6.66
C SER A 69 0.55 -9.29 5.52
N ALA A 70 -0.36 -10.22 5.21
CA ALA A 70 -0.24 -11.09 4.04
C ALA A 70 -0.28 -10.30 2.71
N PHE A 71 -1.23 -9.38 2.57
CA PHE A 71 -1.38 -8.50 1.43
C PHE A 71 -1.71 -7.07 1.91
N ALA A 72 -0.84 -6.11 1.61
CA ALA A 72 -1.02 -4.71 1.97
C ALA A 72 -1.03 -3.83 0.72
N LEU A 73 -2.17 -3.18 0.45
CA LEU A 73 -2.37 -2.30 -0.69
C LEU A 73 -2.10 -0.85 -0.29
N GLY A 74 -1.20 -0.19 -1.01
CA GLY A 74 -0.98 1.24 -0.87
C GLY A 74 -2.11 2.02 -1.52
N ILE A 75 -2.73 2.93 -0.76
CA ILE A 75 -3.85 3.77 -1.24
C ILE A 75 -3.52 5.26 -1.26
N GLY A 76 -2.33 5.64 -0.79
CA GLY A 76 -1.91 7.03 -0.63
C GLY A 76 -1.54 7.74 -1.94
N GLU A 77 -1.33 9.05 -1.84
CA GLU A 77 -1.06 9.93 -2.98
C GLU A 77 0.39 9.89 -3.47
N SER A 78 1.33 9.51 -2.61
CA SER A 78 2.76 9.47 -2.92
C SER A 78 3.53 8.55 -1.96
N TYR A 79 4.65 8.00 -2.43
CA TYR A 79 5.51 7.11 -1.65
C TYR A 79 6.97 7.57 -1.73
N GLY A 80 7.57 7.91 -0.58
CA GLY A 80 8.99 8.23 -0.48
C GLY A 80 9.87 6.98 -0.37
N VAL A 81 11.18 7.14 -0.53
CA VAL A 81 12.17 6.07 -0.32
C VAL A 81 12.39 5.86 1.16
N ALA A 82 12.37 4.60 1.60
CA ALA A 82 12.62 4.25 2.99
C ALA A 82 14.10 4.40 3.34
N ASP A 83 14.37 4.72 4.60
CA ASP A 83 15.71 4.57 5.17
C ASP A 83 15.86 3.12 5.65
N GLU A 84 16.77 2.38 5.02
CA GLU A 84 17.05 0.98 5.31
C GLU A 84 18.26 0.80 6.27
N GLY A 85 18.60 1.86 7.01
CA GLY A 85 19.72 1.92 7.96
C GLY A 85 20.96 2.64 7.42
N GLY A 86 20.95 3.01 6.13
CA GLY A 86 22.03 3.74 5.45
C GLY A 86 21.65 5.16 5.01
N GLY A 87 20.49 5.67 5.44
CA GLY A 87 19.87 6.84 4.84
C GLY A 87 19.01 6.46 3.63
N ALA A 88 17.96 7.24 3.37
CA ALA A 88 17.13 7.08 2.18
C ALA A 88 17.93 7.41 0.90
N ARG A 89 17.73 6.63 -0.18
CA ARG A 89 18.33 6.93 -1.49
C ARG A 89 17.81 8.27 -2.02
N ASP A 90 18.65 8.98 -2.78
CA ASP A 90 18.31 10.27 -3.38
C ASP A 90 17.43 10.10 -4.64
N LEU A 91 16.18 9.70 -4.42
CA LEU A 91 15.15 9.60 -5.44
C LEU A 91 13.90 10.37 -4.99
N PRO A 92 13.19 11.04 -5.92
CA PRO A 92 11.95 11.71 -5.58
C PRO A 92 10.88 10.69 -5.16
N ALA A 93 9.89 11.13 -4.38
CA ALA A 93 8.72 10.30 -4.09
C ALA A 93 7.98 9.93 -5.38
N VAL A 94 7.57 8.66 -5.49
CA VAL A 94 6.77 8.18 -6.62
C VAL A 94 5.29 8.49 -6.39
N PRO A 95 4.58 9.09 -7.36
CA PRO A 95 3.15 9.34 -7.21
C PRO A 95 2.35 8.03 -7.09
N GLY A 96 1.34 8.04 -6.24
CA GLY A 96 0.33 6.99 -6.14
C GLY A 96 -0.83 7.21 -7.11
N HIS A 97 -1.76 6.25 -7.15
CA HIS A 97 -3.04 6.42 -7.87
C HIS A 97 -4.25 6.07 -6.96
N PRO A 98 -4.65 6.95 -6.03
CA PRO A 98 -5.64 6.64 -4.98
C PRO A 98 -7.00 6.16 -5.49
N ALA A 99 -7.51 6.72 -6.60
CA ALA A 99 -8.82 6.36 -7.13
C ALA A 99 -8.88 4.88 -7.59
N LEU A 100 -7.90 4.47 -8.39
CA LEU A 100 -7.69 3.06 -8.78
C LEU A 100 -7.39 2.17 -7.58
N ALA A 101 -6.52 2.59 -6.65
CA ALA A 101 -6.18 1.79 -5.46
C ALA A 101 -7.41 1.52 -4.57
N ARG A 102 -8.26 2.53 -4.35
CA ARG A 102 -9.55 2.35 -3.65
C ARG A 102 -10.47 1.39 -4.38
N HIS A 103 -10.61 1.53 -5.69
CA HIS A 103 -11.45 0.63 -6.49
C HIS A 103 -10.96 -0.82 -6.40
N ILE A 104 -9.64 -1.02 -6.49
CA ILE A 104 -9.01 -2.32 -6.31
C ILE A 104 -9.27 -2.86 -4.90
N GLY A 105 -9.03 -2.05 -3.86
CA GLY A 105 -9.26 -2.43 -2.48
C GLY A 105 -10.69 -2.87 -2.21
N GLN A 106 -11.68 -2.11 -2.70
CA GLN A 106 -13.09 -2.47 -2.58
C GLN A 106 -13.41 -3.78 -3.32
N SER A 107 -12.92 -3.94 -4.55
CA SER A 107 -13.11 -5.15 -5.35
C SER A 107 -12.53 -6.39 -4.68
N LEU A 108 -11.33 -6.30 -4.12
CA LEU A 108 -10.67 -7.42 -3.44
C LEU A 108 -11.42 -7.83 -2.17
N MET A 109 -11.88 -6.87 -1.36
CA MET A 109 -12.68 -7.15 -0.16
C MET A 109 -14.02 -7.80 -0.54
N SER A 110 -14.66 -7.36 -1.62
CA SER A 110 -15.88 -7.99 -2.16
C SER A 110 -15.66 -9.39 -2.74
N ASP A 111 -14.41 -9.74 -3.07
CA ASP A 111 -13.99 -11.07 -3.52
C ASP A 111 -13.43 -11.93 -2.38
N GLU A 112 -13.67 -11.54 -1.12
CA GLU A 112 -13.27 -12.25 0.11
C GLU A 112 -11.74 -12.42 0.26
N PHE A 113 -10.99 -11.43 -0.21
CA PHE A 113 -9.60 -11.25 0.18
C PHE A 113 -9.49 -10.30 1.37
N ASP A 114 -8.92 -10.79 2.46
CA ASP A 114 -8.59 -9.97 3.62
C ASP A 114 -7.39 -9.07 3.28
N MET A 115 -7.66 -7.79 3.08
CA MET A 115 -6.66 -6.80 2.70
C MET A 115 -6.25 -5.93 3.88
N SER A 116 -4.96 -5.59 3.95
CA SER A 116 -4.46 -4.44 4.70
C SER A 116 -4.32 -3.24 3.76
N PHE A 117 -4.44 -2.02 4.30
CA PHE A 117 -4.29 -0.78 3.55
C PHE A 117 -3.27 0.13 4.22
N PHE A 118 -2.40 0.77 3.43
CA PHE A 118 -1.38 1.65 3.99
C PHE A 118 -1.22 2.96 3.21
N GLN A 119 -0.75 3.98 3.93
CA GLN A 119 -0.44 5.32 3.44
C GLN A 119 0.73 5.89 4.25
N GLY A 120 1.54 6.76 3.65
CA GLY A 120 2.64 7.47 4.31
C GLY A 120 3.82 6.62 4.80
N LYS A 121 3.76 5.29 4.61
CA LYS A 121 4.95 4.43 4.72
C LYS A 121 5.82 4.65 3.49
N ALA A 122 7.11 4.82 3.71
CA ALA A 122 8.10 4.84 2.64
C ALA A 122 8.31 3.42 2.09
N LEU A 123 8.75 3.28 0.84
CA LEU A 123 8.99 1.97 0.22
C LEU A 123 10.50 1.69 0.17
N ASP A 124 10.87 0.44 0.39
CA ASP A 124 12.26 -0.02 0.42
C ASP A 124 12.78 -0.40 -0.98
N HIS A 125 13.94 -1.05 -1.02
CA HIS A 125 14.58 -1.53 -2.24
C HIS A 125 13.72 -2.53 -3.03
N GLY A 126 12.80 -3.26 -2.39
CA GLY A 126 11.87 -4.16 -3.08
C GLY A 126 11.05 -3.43 -4.16
N CYS A 127 10.79 -2.13 -3.94
CA CYS A 127 10.21 -1.24 -4.94
C CYS A 127 11.26 -0.43 -5.69
N PHE A 128 12.04 0.40 -4.99
CA PHE A 128 12.85 1.43 -5.64
C PHE A 128 14.09 0.89 -6.35
N SER A 129 14.58 -0.31 -6.03
CA SER A 129 15.74 -0.89 -6.72
C SER A 129 15.43 -1.12 -8.20
N PRO A 130 14.49 -2.00 -8.58
CA PRO A 130 14.16 -2.21 -9.99
C PRO A 130 13.46 -0.99 -10.62
N LEU A 131 12.60 -0.27 -9.88
CA LEU A 131 11.88 0.88 -10.43
C LEU A 131 12.82 1.98 -10.92
N SER A 132 13.91 2.25 -10.19
CA SER A 132 14.92 3.24 -10.58
C SER A 132 15.61 2.91 -11.91
N VAL A 133 15.69 1.63 -12.27
CA VAL A 133 16.27 1.18 -13.55
C VAL A 133 15.20 1.03 -14.64
N MET A 134 13.99 0.58 -14.31
CA MET A 134 12.88 0.43 -15.28
C MET A 134 12.35 1.78 -15.78
N CYS A 135 12.26 2.76 -14.87
CA CYS A 135 11.62 4.05 -15.10
C CYS A 135 12.44 5.17 -14.45
N PRO A 136 13.71 5.38 -14.83
CA PRO A 136 14.56 6.37 -14.18
C PRO A 136 13.87 7.76 -14.17
N PRO A 137 13.78 8.44 -13.01
CA PRO A 137 13.06 9.71 -12.93
C PRO A 137 13.80 10.81 -13.71
N GLN A 138 13.10 11.55 -14.57
CA GLN A 138 13.66 12.68 -15.33
C GLN A 138 12.58 13.75 -15.64
N PRO A 139 12.45 14.87 -14.87
CA PRO A 139 12.87 15.11 -13.48
C PRO A 139 11.94 14.45 -12.44
N ALA A 140 10.87 13.80 -12.89
CA ALA A 140 9.90 13.07 -12.07
C ALA A 140 9.69 11.66 -12.62
N TRP A 141 9.02 10.81 -11.85
CA TRP A 141 8.63 9.48 -12.31
C TRP A 141 7.64 9.58 -13.48
N PRO A 142 7.84 8.83 -14.58
CA PRO A 142 7.00 8.94 -15.77
C PRO A 142 5.60 8.31 -15.60
N VAL A 143 5.40 7.51 -14.55
CA VAL A 143 4.18 6.75 -14.31
C VAL A 143 3.93 6.60 -12.80
N PRO A 144 2.71 6.84 -12.31
CA PRO A 144 2.34 6.56 -10.92
C PRO A 144 2.27 5.06 -10.65
N ILE A 145 2.29 4.68 -9.37
CA ILE A 145 2.17 3.29 -8.94
C ILE A 145 0.96 3.06 -8.03
N VAL A 146 0.49 1.81 -8.01
CA VAL A 146 -0.33 1.27 -6.92
C VAL A 146 0.50 0.13 -6.31
N PRO A 147 1.17 0.33 -5.16
CA PRO A 147 2.03 -0.69 -4.58
C PRO A 147 1.20 -1.74 -3.83
N LEU A 148 1.51 -3.01 -4.06
CA LEU A 148 0.97 -4.15 -3.34
C LEU A 148 2.13 -4.88 -2.66
N GLN A 149 2.27 -4.67 -1.35
CA GLN A 149 3.22 -5.40 -0.52
C GLN A 149 2.65 -6.79 -0.21
N VAL A 150 3.47 -7.83 -0.36
CA VAL A 150 3.13 -9.22 -0.04
C VAL A 150 4.02 -9.72 1.09
N GLY A 151 3.40 -10.18 2.17
CA GLY A 151 4.11 -10.70 3.34
C GLY A 151 4.67 -12.10 3.10
N VAL A 152 5.88 -12.19 2.53
CA VAL A 152 6.54 -13.47 2.18
C VAL A 152 7.69 -13.88 3.10
N LEU A 153 7.97 -13.13 4.17
CA LEU A 153 9.12 -13.34 5.05
C LEU A 153 8.77 -14.00 6.40
N GLN A 154 7.59 -13.72 6.95
CA GLN A 154 7.14 -14.28 8.23
C GLN A 154 6.09 -15.38 7.99
N PHE A 155 6.46 -16.62 8.28
CA PHE A 155 5.57 -17.78 8.09
C PHE A 155 4.52 -17.89 9.21
N PRO A 156 3.29 -18.38 8.90
CA PRO A 156 2.83 -18.85 7.59
C PRO A 156 2.53 -17.70 6.61
N VAL A 157 3.05 -17.81 5.40
CA VAL A 157 2.82 -16.87 4.28
C VAL A 157 1.66 -17.36 3.40
N PRO A 158 1.10 -16.53 2.51
CA PRO A 158 0.13 -17.00 1.52
C PRO A 158 0.66 -18.15 0.67
N THR A 159 -0.21 -19.10 0.30
CA THR A 159 0.16 -20.16 -0.63
C THR A 159 0.31 -19.61 -2.06
N ALA A 160 1.08 -20.30 -2.90
CA ALA A 160 1.18 -20.01 -4.33
C ALA A 160 -0.19 -19.92 -5.01
N ARG A 161 -1.13 -20.82 -4.66
CA ARG A 161 -2.53 -20.78 -5.12
C ARG A 161 -3.28 -19.54 -4.67
N ARG A 162 -3.10 -19.09 -3.41
CA ARG A 162 -3.73 -17.86 -2.91
C ARG A 162 -3.20 -16.64 -3.67
N CYS A 163 -1.90 -16.59 -3.96
CA CYS A 163 -1.28 -15.55 -4.78
C CYS A 163 -1.83 -15.52 -6.21
N TYR A 164 -1.94 -16.68 -6.86
CA TYR A 164 -2.53 -16.77 -8.21
C TYR A 164 -4.01 -16.33 -8.25
N ARG A 165 -4.81 -16.75 -7.25
CA ARG A 165 -6.21 -16.31 -7.12
C ARG A 165 -6.33 -14.81 -6.84
N LEU A 166 -5.41 -14.23 -6.07
CA LEU A 166 -5.35 -12.78 -5.88
C LEU A 166 -5.13 -12.07 -7.22
N GLY A 167 -4.23 -12.58 -8.05
CA GLY A 167 -4.05 -12.12 -9.43
C GLY A 167 -5.37 -12.11 -10.23
N GLN A 168 -6.11 -13.21 -10.19
CA GLN A 168 -7.40 -13.31 -10.88
C GLN A 168 -8.44 -12.30 -10.37
N ALA A 169 -8.42 -12.00 -9.07
CA ALA A 169 -9.26 -10.96 -8.47
C ALA A 169 -8.80 -9.55 -8.90
N LEU A 170 -7.49 -9.29 -8.90
CA LEU A 170 -6.90 -8.04 -9.40
C LEU A 170 -7.27 -7.79 -10.86
N ARG A 171 -7.32 -8.83 -11.71
CA ARG A 171 -7.80 -8.69 -13.09
C ARG A 171 -9.21 -8.11 -13.15
N ARG A 172 -10.15 -8.72 -12.41
CA ARG A 172 -11.55 -8.25 -12.35
C ARG A 172 -11.64 -6.83 -11.80
N ALA A 173 -10.84 -6.53 -10.77
CA ALA A 173 -10.77 -5.22 -10.16
C ALA A 173 -10.33 -4.15 -11.18
N ILE A 174 -9.21 -4.38 -11.88
CA ILE A 174 -8.68 -3.45 -12.87
C ILE A 174 -9.66 -3.29 -14.04
N GLU A 175 -10.11 -4.39 -14.65
CA GLU A 175 -10.98 -4.33 -15.83
C GLU A 175 -12.35 -3.71 -15.55
N SER A 176 -12.80 -3.72 -14.28
CA SER A 176 -14.02 -3.04 -13.86
C SER A 176 -13.81 -1.57 -13.50
N TYR A 177 -12.59 -1.03 -13.47
CA TYR A 177 -12.38 0.40 -13.26
C TYR A 177 -12.97 1.22 -14.43
N PRO A 178 -13.79 2.25 -14.19
CA PRO A 178 -14.59 2.89 -15.24
C PRO A 178 -13.77 3.70 -16.26
N GLU A 179 -12.71 4.37 -15.83
CA GLU A 179 -11.87 5.22 -16.69
C GLU A 179 -11.05 4.37 -17.69
N ASP A 180 -10.67 4.94 -18.83
CA ASP A 180 -9.84 4.24 -19.83
C ASP A 180 -8.34 4.36 -19.50
N LEU A 181 -7.86 3.54 -18.56
CA LEU A 181 -6.45 3.47 -18.19
C LEU A 181 -5.75 2.25 -18.80
N LYS A 182 -4.50 2.43 -19.22
CA LYS A 182 -3.55 1.35 -19.49
C LYS A 182 -2.81 0.99 -18.21
N VAL A 183 -3.09 -0.18 -17.66
CA VAL A 183 -2.41 -0.68 -16.47
C VAL A 183 -1.39 -1.72 -16.89
N ALA A 184 -0.13 -1.54 -16.48
CA ALA A 184 0.87 -2.60 -16.53
C ALA A 184 1.07 -3.17 -15.13
N ILE A 185 1.29 -4.48 -15.04
CA ILE A 185 1.52 -5.15 -13.76
C ILE A 185 3.00 -5.45 -13.62
N VAL A 186 3.60 -5.07 -12.51
CA VAL A 186 4.99 -5.38 -12.20
C VAL A 186 4.98 -6.35 -11.02
N ALA A 187 5.66 -7.48 -11.14
CA ALA A 187 5.98 -8.32 -9.98
C ALA A 187 7.48 -8.40 -9.83
N THR A 188 7.92 -8.22 -8.58
CA THR A 188 9.33 -8.19 -8.25
C THR A 188 9.76 -9.37 -7.39
N GLY A 189 11.07 -9.48 -7.16
CA GLY A 189 11.69 -10.55 -6.38
C GLY A 189 12.19 -11.70 -7.24
N GLY A 190 12.81 -12.68 -6.60
CA GLY A 190 13.41 -13.83 -7.23
C GLY A 190 14.72 -13.54 -7.97
N LEU A 191 15.24 -14.49 -8.77
CA LEU A 191 14.81 -15.89 -8.82
C LEU A 191 15.52 -16.68 -7.72
N SER A 192 16.26 -17.74 -8.05
CA SER A 192 16.93 -18.53 -7.03
C SER A 192 17.96 -17.71 -6.24
N HIS A 193 17.81 -17.72 -4.92
CA HIS A 193 18.76 -17.17 -3.96
C HIS A 193 18.45 -17.64 -2.54
N GLN A 194 19.48 -17.68 -1.70
CA GLN A 194 19.34 -17.78 -0.25
C GLN A 194 20.38 -16.88 0.42
N VAL A 195 19.94 -16.06 1.37
CA VAL A 195 20.77 -15.00 1.98
C VAL A 195 20.98 -15.17 3.49
N HIS A 196 20.49 -16.25 4.08
CA HIS A 196 20.70 -16.57 5.49
C HIS A 196 21.19 -18.01 5.71
N GLY A 197 21.84 -18.23 6.85
CA GLY A 197 22.33 -19.54 7.32
C GLY A 197 23.47 -20.12 6.50
N GLU A 198 23.87 -21.35 6.81
CA GLU A 198 24.97 -22.07 6.16
C GLU A 198 24.71 -22.42 4.68
N ARG A 199 23.45 -22.30 4.23
CA ARG A 199 23.04 -22.47 2.82
C ARG A 199 23.00 -21.14 2.05
N ALA A 200 23.42 -20.03 2.66
CA ALA A 200 23.53 -18.76 1.95
C ALA A 200 24.47 -18.88 0.74
N GLY A 201 24.07 -18.28 -0.39
CA GLY A 201 24.75 -18.40 -1.69
C GLY A 201 24.25 -19.56 -2.56
N PHE A 202 23.17 -20.24 -2.14
CA PHE A 202 22.49 -21.21 -2.99
C PHE A 202 21.83 -20.53 -4.21
N ASN A 203 22.02 -21.11 -5.38
CA ASN A 203 21.32 -20.78 -6.63
C ASN A 203 21.00 -22.05 -7.40
N ASN A 204 20.02 -21.98 -8.28
CA ASN A 204 19.62 -23.06 -9.17
C ASN A 204 19.13 -22.50 -10.53
N PRO A 205 20.05 -22.17 -11.45
CA PRO A 205 19.69 -21.61 -12.76
C PRO A 205 18.77 -22.52 -13.60
N ALA A 206 18.86 -23.85 -13.43
CA ALA A 206 17.98 -24.79 -14.13
C ALA A 206 16.53 -24.67 -13.65
N TRP A 207 16.32 -24.53 -12.34
CA TRP A 207 15.01 -24.21 -11.79
C TRP A 207 14.53 -22.82 -12.23
N ASP A 208 15.41 -21.83 -12.25
CA ASP A 208 15.05 -20.47 -12.68
C ASP A 208 14.49 -20.44 -14.11
N GLU A 209 15.16 -21.16 -15.03
CA GLU A 209 14.69 -21.33 -16.41
C GLU A 209 13.35 -22.07 -16.47
N GLN A 210 13.24 -23.19 -15.75
CA GLN A 210 12.02 -24.00 -15.69
C GLN A 210 10.85 -23.19 -15.10
N PHE A 211 11.07 -22.42 -14.04
CA PHE A 211 10.07 -21.58 -13.40
C PHE A 211 9.53 -20.53 -14.38
N MET A 212 10.41 -19.83 -15.10
CA MET A 212 9.99 -18.84 -16.11
C MET A 212 9.21 -19.47 -17.27
N GLU A 213 9.55 -20.69 -17.68
CA GLU A 213 8.81 -21.45 -18.68
C GLU A 213 7.42 -21.87 -18.16
N LEU A 214 7.35 -22.42 -16.95
CA LEU A 214 6.09 -22.82 -16.31
C LEU A 214 5.19 -21.62 -16.04
N LEU A 215 5.74 -20.48 -15.62
CA LEU A 215 4.96 -19.27 -15.39
C LEU A 215 4.24 -18.82 -16.67
N GLU A 216 4.89 -18.97 -17.82
CA GLU A 216 4.31 -18.67 -19.12
C GLU A 216 3.26 -19.72 -19.54
N LYS A 217 3.66 -20.99 -19.53
CA LYS A 217 2.95 -22.08 -20.21
C LYS A 217 2.00 -22.89 -19.33
N ASP A 218 2.34 -23.06 -18.05
CA ASP A 218 1.57 -23.87 -17.09
C ASP A 218 1.63 -23.29 -15.66
N PRO A 219 1.06 -22.08 -15.44
CA PRO A 219 1.10 -21.44 -14.13
C PRO A 219 0.28 -22.20 -13.08
N GLU A 220 -0.67 -23.04 -13.47
CA GLU A 220 -1.47 -23.85 -12.54
C GLU A 220 -0.63 -24.94 -11.86
N TYR A 221 0.36 -25.50 -12.54
CA TYR A 221 1.33 -26.41 -11.91
C TYR A 221 2.08 -25.72 -10.75
N LEU A 222 2.56 -24.49 -10.97
CA LEU A 222 3.25 -23.70 -9.95
C LEU A 222 2.37 -23.42 -8.71
N THR A 223 1.04 -23.38 -8.86
CA THR A 223 0.12 -23.19 -7.71
C THR A 223 0.01 -24.40 -6.79
N GLN A 224 0.53 -25.56 -7.20
CA GLN A 224 0.46 -26.82 -6.45
C GLN A 224 1.68 -27.03 -5.54
N LEU A 225 2.79 -26.31 -5.83
CA LEU A 225 4.01 -26.39 -5.04
C LEU A 225 3.83 -25.75 -3.66
N THR A 226 4.39 -26.41 -2.66
CA THR A 226 4.50 -25.94 -1.28
C THR A 226 5.68 -24.98 -1.12
N GLN A 227 5.69 -24.20 -0.03
CA GLN A 227 6.80 -23.31 0.26
C GLN A 227 8.12 -24.05 0.48
N ALA A 228 8.07 -25.27 1.03
CA ALA A 228 9.25 -26.11 1.19
C ALA A 228 9.85 -26.53 -0.17
N GLU A 229 9.01 -26.92 -1.14
CA GLU A 229 9.46 -27.27 -2.49
C GLU A 229 10.04 -26.06 -3.22
N TYR A 230 9.40 -24.88 -3.11
CA TYR A 230 9.99 -23.64 -3.63
C TYR A 230 11.35 -23.33 -2.99
N ALA A 231 11.49 -23.49 -1.68
CA ALA A 231 12.74 -23.24 -0.97
C ALA A 231 13.84 -24.26 -1.29
N GLU A 232 13.46 -25.52 -1.52
CA GLU A 232 14.38 -26.56 -1.98
C GLU A 232 14.93 -26.22 -3.36
N LEU A 233 14.04 -25.92 -4.31
CA LEU A 233 14.38 -25.65 -5.70
C LEU A 233 15.07 -24.30 -5.91
N GLY A 234 14.63 -23.26 -5.22
CA GLY A 234 15.03 -21.86 -5.44
C GLY A 234 15.78 -21.19 -4.29
N GLY A 235 15.95 -21.83 -3.13
CA GLY A 235 16.44 -21.16 -1.92
C GLY A 235 15.31 -20.49 -1.13
N LEU A 236 15.50 -20.29 0.18
CA LEU A 236 14.40 -19.87 1.05
C LEU A 236 13.83 -18.51 0.65
N GLU A 237 14.67 -17.50 0.45
CA GLU A 237 14.21 -16.20 -0.02
C GLU A 237 13.80 -16.24 -1.50
N GLY A 238 14.42 -17.11 -2.31
CA GLY A 238 13.98 -17.38 -3.68
C GLY A 238 12.53 -17.90 -3.79
N ALA A 239 11.93 -18.42 -2.71
CA ALA A 239 10.53 -18.80 -2.69
C ALA A 239 9.55 -17.60 -2.82
N GLU A 240 10.03 -16.37 -2.70
CA GLU A 240 9.23 -15.15 -2.92
C GLU A 240 8.65 -15.02 -4.34
N VAL A 241 9.14 -15.82 -5.30
CA VAL A 241 8.61 -15.91 -6.67
C VAL A 241 7.12 -16.27 -6.74
N ILE A 242 6.50 -16.71 -5.64
CA ILE A 242 5.02 -16.77 -5.54
C ILE A 242 4.35 -15.41 -5.80
N MET A 243 5.05 -14.28 -5.63
CA MET A 243 4.55 -12.95 -6.03
C MET A 243 4.41 -12.81 -7.55
N TRP A 244 5.26 -13.49 -8.33
CA TRP A 244 5.13 -13.52 -9.79
C TRP A 244 3.85 -14.23 -10.23
N LEU A 245 3.31 -15.15 -9.40
CA LEU A 245 1.99 -15.75 -9.63
C LEU A 245 0.84 -14.77 -9.41
N VAL A 246 0.98 -13.76 -8.55
CA VAL A 246 -0.02 -12.67 -8.43
C VAL A 246 -0.10 -11.92 -9.76
N MET A 247 1.04 -11.55 -10.34
CA MET A 247 1.09 -10.93 -11.66
C MET A 247 0.54 -11.85 -12.75
N ARG A 248 0.98 -13.11 -12.78
CA ARG A 248 0.56 -14.06 -13.81
C ARG A 248 -0.94 -14.37 -13.77
N GLY A 249 -1.54 -14.44 -12.58
CA GLY A 249 -2.97 -14.65 -12.41
C GLY A 249 -3.83 -13.46 -12.87
N ALA A 250 -3.24 -12.26 -12.95
CA ALA A 250 -3.94 -11.08 -13.44
C ALA A 250 -3.95 -10.95 -14.98
N LEU A 251 -3.03 -11.62 -15.67
CA LEU A 251 -3.00 -11.71 -17.12
C LEU A 251 -4.08 -12.66 -17.67
N SER A 252 -4.36 -12.59 -18.97
CA SER A 252 -5.20 -13.58 -19.63
C SER A 252 -4.53 -14.97 -19.66
N ALA A 253 -5.31 -16.00 -20.02
CA ALA A 253 -4.76 -17.33 -20.21
C ALA A 253 -3.65 -17.33 -21.28
N GLY A 254 -3.92 -16.69 -22.44
CA GLY A 254 -2.91 -16.45 -23.46
C GLY A 254 -2.07 -15.21 -23.17
N ILE A 255 -0.75 -15.35 -23.19
CA ILE A 255 0.21 -14.27 -23.09
C ILE A 255 1.31 -14.50 -24.13
N ARG A 256 2.02 -13.44 -24.50
CA ARG A 256 3.22 -13.54 -25.35
C ARG A 256 4.42 -13.00 -24.59
N LYS A 257 5.40 -13.85 -24.29
CA LYS A 257 6.70 -13.39 -23.79
C LYS A 257 7.45 -12.69 -24.92
N VAL A 258 7.72 -11.39 -24.76
CA VAL A 258 8.44 -10.56 -25.75
C VAL A 258 9.86 -10.25 -25.35
N HIS A 259 10.22 -10.50 -24.09
CA HIS A 259 11.55 -10.34 -23.55
C HIS A 259 11.77 -11.31 -22.39
N GLN A 260 13.00 -11.81 -22.28
CA GLN A 260 13.51 -12.54 -21.11
C GLN A 260 15.02 -12.32 -21.03
N SER A 261 15.51 -12.00 -19.84
CA SER A 261 16.95 -11.98 -19.54
C SER A 261 17.21 -12.70 -18.22
N TYR A 262 18.40 -13.28 -18.09
CA TYR A 262 18.88 -13.89 -16.85
C TYR A 262 20.37 -13.60 -16.69
N TYR A 263 20.79 -13.20 -15.50
CA TYR A 263 22.18 -12.97 -15.16
C TYR A 263 22.42 -13.23 -13.66
N LEU A 264 23.46 -13.99 -13.33
CA LEU A 264 23.82 -14.35 -11.96
C LEU A 264 25.24 -13.85 -11.65
N PRO A 265 25.43 -12.56 -11.30
CA PRO A 265 26.75 -12.02 -10.98
C PRO A 265 27.22 -12.35 -9.56
N SER A 266 26.29 -12.61 -8.64
CA SER A 266 26.57 -12.75 -7.21
C SER A 266 25.51 -13.66 -6.55
N MET A 267 24.81 -13.19 -5.52
CA MET A 267 23.92 -14.01 -4.68
C MET A 267 22.57 -14.37 -5.30
N THR A 268 22.09 -13.60 -6.27
CA THR A 268 20.71 -13.71 -6.79
C THR A 268 20.69 -13.86 -8.29
N GLY A 269 19.89 -14.80 -8.80
CA GLY A 269 19.58 -14.90 -10.23
C GLY A 269 18.74 -13.69 -10.66
N ILE A 270 19.40 -12.67 -11.23
CA ILE A 270 18.75 -11.44 -11.70
C ILE A 270 18.07 -11.73 -13.03
N ALA A 271 16.74 -11.75 -13.01
CA ALA A 271 15.94 -11.97 -14.19
C ALA A 271 15.07 -10.76 -14.51
N THR A 272 14.78 -10.58 -15.79
CA THR A 272 13.67 -9.72 -16.24
C THR A 272 12.88 -10.45 -17.32
N ALA A 273 11.56 -10.22 -17.37
CA ALA A 273 10.72 -10.74 -18.44
C ALA A 273 9.56 -9.77 -18.73
N ILE A 274 9.09 -9.77 -19.97
CA ILE A 274 7.93 -8.98 -20.40
C ILE A 274 6.91 -9.92 -21.04
N TYR A 275 5.68 -9.86 -20.53
CA TYR A 275 4.56 -10.65 -21.02
C TYR A 275 3.46 -9.72 -21.53
N GLU A 276 3.19 -9.76 -22.84
CA GLU A 276 2.08 -9.03 -23.42
C GLU A 276 0.78 -9.80 -23.25
N ASN A 277 -0.24 -9.09 -22.75
CA ASN A 277 -1.55 -9.66 -22.46
C ASN A 277 -2.31 -9.91 -23.79
N GLN A 278 -2.61 -11.17 -24.12
CA GLN A 278 -3.31 -11.54 -25.35
C GLN A 278 -4.79 -11.87 -25.09
N ALA A 279 -5.49 -10.96 -24.40
CA ALA A 279 -6.92 -11.12 -24.17
C ALA A 279 -7.69 -11.06 -25.51
N VAL A 280 -8.41 -12.15 -25.84
CA VAL A 280 -9.13 -12.30 -27.11
C VAL A 280 -10.32 -11.33 -27.24
N ALA A 281 -10.95 -10.97 -26.12
CA ALA A 281 -12.04 -10.01 -26.08
C ALA A 281 -12.06 -9.22 -24.76
N ALA A 282 -12.51 -7.97 -24.81
CA ALA A 282 -12.82 -7.21 -23.61
C ALA A 282 -13.95 -7.92 -22.82
N PRO A 283 -13.96 -7.83 -21.48
CA PRO A 283 -15.04 -8.39 -20.70
C PRO A 283 -16.40 -7.82 -21.12
N LEU A 284 -17.44 -8.65 -21.10
CA LEU A 284 -18.79 -8.20 -21.41
C LEU A 284 -19.20 -7.07 -20.46
N PRO A 285 -19.76 -5.95 -20.95
CA PRO A 285 -20.16 -4.82 -20.09
C PRO A 285 -21.07 -5.24 -18.92
N ALA A 286 -21.99 -6.18 -19.16
CA ALA A 286 -22.87 -6.70 -18.12
C ALA A 286 -22.12 -7.44 -17.00
N THR A 287 -21.00 -8.10 -17.29
CA THR A 287 -20.17 -8.76 -16.27
C THR A 287 -19.46 -7.74 -15.39
N LEU A 288 -18.92 -6.68 -16.00
CA LEU A 288 -18.26 -5.61 -15.26
C LEU A 288 -19.25 -4.83 -14.41
N GLU A 289 -20.45 -4.57 -14.94
CA GLU A 289 -21.51 -3.89 -14.20
C GLU A 289 -21.97 -4.71 -12.99
N ARG A 290 -22.25 -6.02 -13.16
CA ARG A 290 -22.57 -6.91 -12.03
C ARG A 290 -21.49 -6.89 -10.95
N HIS A 291 -20.22 -6.87 -11.34
CA HIS A 291 -19.12 -6.79 -10.38
C HIS A 291 -19.11 -5.45 -9.64
N ARG A 292 -19.26 -4.31 -10.33
CA ARG A 292 -19.37 -2.98 -9.69
C ARG A 292 -20.57 -2.89 -8.76
N THR A 293 -21.73 -3.42 -9.15
CA THR A 293 -22.90 -3.48 -8.28
C THR A 293 -22.61 -4.27 -7.01
N ARG A 294 -21.97 -5.45 -7.13
CA ARG A 294 -21.56 -6.25 -5.97
C ARG A 294 -20.60 -5.48 -5.06
N MET A 295 -19.64 -4.73 -5.63
CA MET A 295 -18.70 -3.94 -4.86
C MET A 295 -19.38 -2.93 -3.93
N GLN A 296 -20.49 -2.33 -4.37
CA GLN A 296 -21.22 -1.32 -3.61
C GLN A 296 -22.24 -1.90 -2.62
N ALA A 297 -22.57 -3.19 -2.71
CA ALA A 297 -23.71 -3.78 -2.01
C ALA A 297 -23.68 -3.59 -0.48
N GLU A 298 -22.50 -3.63 0.15
CA GLU A 298 -22.36 -3.50 1.60
C GLU A 298 -22.68 -2.08 2.14
N LEU A 299 -22.54 -1.05 1.30
CA LEU A 299 -22.81 0.34 1.68
C LEU A 299 -24.02 0.93 0.95
N ASP A 300 -24.72 0.15 0.13
CA ASP A 300 -25.91 0.59 -0.58
C ASP A 300 -27.01 1.02 0.41
N GLY A 301 -27.50 2.26 0.26
CA GLY A 301 -28.48 2.85 1.17
C GLY A 301 -27.90 3.58 2.37
N ALA A 302 -26.58 3.51 2.63
CA ALA A 302 -25.94 4.21 3.74
C ALA A 302 -26.05 5.74 3.62
N GLU A 303 -26.19 6.27 2.39
CA GLU A 303 -26.39 7.69 2.11
C GLU A 303 -27.70 8.27 2.66
N LYS A 304 -28.67 7.40 3.01
CA LYS A 304 -29.94 7.81 3.63
C LYS A 304 -29.79 8.14 5.12
N LEU A 305 -28.69 7.75 5.75
CA LEU A 305 -28.42 8.01 7.16
C LEU A 305 -27.98 9.47 7.34
N ALA A 306 -28.93 10.34 7.69
CA ALA A 306 -28.66 11.75 7.93
C ALA A 306 -27.57 11.96 9.00
N GLY A 307 -26.61 12.84 8.72
CA GLY A 307 -25.50 13.16 9.64
C GLY A 307 -24.46 12.03 9.79
N THR A 308 -24.42 11.07 8.87
CA THR A 308 -23.47 9.94 8.90
C THR A 308 -22.44 10.07 7.78
N TYR A 309 -21.18 9.81 8.11
CA TYR A 309 -20.05 9.93 7.18
C TYR A 309 -19.18 8.65 7.24
N PRO A 310 -19.52 7.59 6.47
CA PRO A 310 -18.75 6.35 6.47
C PRO A 310 -17.28 6.61 6.15
N PHE A 311 -16.36 6.10 6.99
CA PHE A 311 -14.92 6.29 6.82
C PHE A 311 -14.37 5.30 5.78
N ASP A 312 -14.71 5.52 4.53
CA ASP A 312 -14.21 4.74 3.40
C ASP A 312 -12.75 5.08 3.03
N LEU A 313 -12.18 4.36 2.07
CA LEU A 313 -10.80 4.60 1.62
C LEU A 313 -10.61 6.00 1.01
N ALA A 314 -11.66 6.60 0.44
CA ALA A 314 -11.58 7.93 -0.17
C ALA A 314 -11.40 9.00 0.90
N ARG A 315 -12.23 8.96 1.95
CA ARG A 315 -12.13 9.83 3.12
C ARG A 315 -10.84 9.56 3.89
N SER A 316 -10.40 8.30 3.96
CA SER A 316 -9.12 7.93 4.57
C SER A 316 -7.92 8.58 3.88
N VAL A 317 -7.94 8.70 2.55
CA VAL A 317 -6.90 9.41 1.78
C VAL A 317 -7.05 10.93 1.96
N GLN A 318 -8.24 11.48 1.73
CA GLN A 318 -8.52 12.92 1.86
C GLN A 318 -8.11 13.45 3.25
N GLY A 319 -8.51 12.74 4.30
CA GLY A 319 -8.23 13.12 5.68
C GLY A 319 -6.90 12.60 6.21
N TYR A 320 -6.02 12.00 5.40
CA TYR A 320 -4.86 11.28 5.93
C TYR A 320 -3.97 12.17 6.81
N ARG A 321 -3.61 13.37 6.32
CA ARG A 321 -2.70 14.28 7.01
C ARG A 321 -3.23 14.73 8.37
N ILE A 322 -4.50 15.15 8.44
CA ILE A 322 -5.13 15.56 9.70
C ILE A 322 -5.30 14.37 10.66
N ASN A 323 -5.70 13.20 10.16
CA ASN A 323 -5.82 11.99 10.99
C ASN A 323 -4.45 11.55 11.54
N HIS A 324 -3.41 11.60 10.72
CA HIS A 324 -2.03 11.28 11.11
C HIS A 324 -1.54 12.25 12.19
N PHE A 325 -1.74 13.56 12.01
CA PHE A 325 -1.40 14.56 13.02
C PHE A 325 -2.10 14.30 14.36
N LEU A 326 -3.42 14.12 14.33
CA LEU A 326 -4.20 13.90 15.56
C LEU A 326 -3.88 12.55 16.22
N HIS A 327 -3.58 11.51 15.43
CA HIS A 327 -3.07 10.24 15.94
C HIS A 327 -1.69 10.42 16.63
N SER A 328 -0.84 11.30 16.09
CA SER A 328 0.49 11.55 16.64
C SER A 328 0.48 12.07 18.07
N LEU A 329 -0.64 12.66 18.51
CA LEU A 329 -0.90 13.06 19.90
C LEU A 329 -1.00 11.87 20.86
N THR A 330 -0.97 10.63 20.40
CA THR A 330 -0.72 9.49 21.30
C THR A 330 0.68 9.54 21.91
N ARG A 331 1.63 10.22 21.26
CA ARG A 331 3.01 10.36 21.72
C ARG A 331 3.19 11.57 22.65
N PRO A 332 3.79 11.41 23.86
CA PRO A 332 3.87 12.47 24.86
C PRO A 332 4.57 13.75 24.39
N GLU A 333 5.64 13.62 23.61
CA GLU A 333 6.40 14.75 23.08
C GLU A 333 5.60 15.58 22.09
N GLN A 334 4.80 14.94 21.24
CA GLN A 334 3.93 15.62 20.28
C GLN A 334 2.79 16.34 20.98
N ARG A 335 2.16 15.71 21.99
CA ARG A 335 1.14 16.40 22.81
C ARG A 335 1.69 17.62 23.52
N ARG A 336 2.88 17.50 24.11
CA ARG A 336 3.53 18.59 24.82
C ARG A 336 3.83 19.75 23.89
N LEU A 337 4.36 19.47 22.69
CA LEU A 337 4.57 20.50 21.68
C LEU A 337 3.24 21.16 21.29
N PHE A 338 2.21 20.38 20.98
CA PHE A 338 0.88 20.89 20.63
C PHE A 338 0.29 21.79 21.71
N LEU A 339 0.38 21.41 22.99
CA LEU A 339 -0.14 22.22 24.10
C LEU A 339 0.68 23.49 24.37
N GLN A 340 1.98 23.50 24.07
CA GLN A 340 2.88 24.63 24.29
C GLN A 340 2.87 25.63 23.12
N ASP A 341 2.84 25.13 21.88
CA ASP A 341 2.92 25.92 20.65
C ASP A 341 2.19 25.17 19.51
N GLN A 342 0.88 25.42 19.41
CA GLN A 342 0.02 24.80 18.39
C GLN A 342 0.49 25.14 16.98
N GLU A 343 0.87 26.38 16.72
CA GLU A 343 1.24 26.82 15.37
C GLU A 343 2.54 26.18 14.90
N ARG A 344 3.52 26.00 15.79
CA ARG A 344 4.70 25.20 15.49
C ARG A 344 4.35 23.75 15.22
N SER A 345 3.48 23.15 16.05
CA SER A 345 3.02 21.77 15.87
C SER A 345 2.34 21.57 14.50
N PHE A 346 1.49 22.51 14.08
CA PHE A 346 0.85 22.48 12.76
C PHE A 346 1.84 22.59 11.61
N ARG A 347 2.82 23.51 11.71
CA ARG A 347 3.87 23.68 10.69
C ARG A 347 4.75 22.44 10.56
N GLU A 348 5.20 21.86 11.67
CA GLU A 348 6.03 20.65 11.65
C GLU A 348 5.28 19.43 11.10
N ALA A 349 3.96 19.37 11.28
CA ALA A 349 3.10 18.35 10.69
C ALA A 349 2.67 18.63 9.25
N GLY A 350 3.03 19.80 8.70
CA GLY A 350 2.67 20.21 7.33
C GLY A 350 1.18 20.40 7.09
N LEU A 351 0.39 20.70 8.13
CA LEU A 351 -1.06 20.88 7.99
C LEU A 351 -1.41 22.05 7.05
N SER A 352 -2.53 21.92 6.34
CA SER A 352 -3.10 23.02 5.56
C SER A 352 -3.69 24.10 6.48
N ALA A 353 -3.88 25.31 5.95
CA ALA A 353 -4.51 26.39 6.70
C ALA A 353 -5.95 26.05 7.15
N GLU A 354 -6.69 25.30 6.34
CA GLU A 354 -8.03 24.80 6.68
C GLU A 354 -7.95 23.79 7.83
N GLU A 355 -7.07 22.79 7.74
CA GLU A 355 -6.88 21.78 8.79
C GLU A 355 -6.48 22.41 10.13
N SER A 356 -5.52 23.34 10.10
CA SER A 356 -5.10 24.10 11.28
C SER A 356 -6.27 24.89 11.88
N THR A 357 -7.11 25.50 11.05
CA THR A 357 -8.26 26.28 11.51
C THR A 357 -9.31 25.39 12.17
N LEU A 358 -9.67 24.26 11.55
CA LEU A 358 -10.62 23.30 12.11
C LEU A 358 -10.17 22.79 13.49
N ILE A 359 -8.87 22.52 13.67
CA ILE A 359 -8.31 22.08 14.96
C ILE A 359 -8.30 23.23 15.98
N ARG A 360 -7.81 24.41 15.59
CA ARG A 360 -7.67 25.58 16.46
C ARG A 360 -9.01 26.02 17.03
N GLU A 361 -10.02 26.07 16.18
CA GLU A 361 -11.39 26.47 16.54
C GLU A 361 -12.18 25.35 17.22
N ARG A 362 -11.62 24.12 17.25
CA ARG A 362 -12.27 22.92 17.77
C ARG A 362 -13.63 22.70 17.09
N ASP A 363 -13.68 22.90 15.77
CA ASP A 363 -14.87 22.63 14.98
C ASP A 363 -15.05 21.11 14.81
N TRP A 364 -15.53 20.46 15.87
CA TRP A 364 -15.68 19.00 15.92
C TRP A 364 -16.54 18.45 14.78
N ARG A 365 -17.58 19.19 14.39
CA ARG A 365 -18.45 18.80 13.28
C ARG A 365 -17.75 19.01 11.94
N GLY A 366 -17.09 20.16 11.75
CA GLY A 366 -16.29 20.44 10.57
C GLY A 366 -15.17 19.42 10.37
N LEU A 367 -14.51 18.98 11.45
CA LEU A 367 -13.48 17.93 11.42
C LEU A 367 -14.03 16.59 10.90
N ILE A 368 -15.23 16.18 11.36
CA ILE A 368 -15.91 14.99 10.81
C ILE A 368 -16.25 15.19 9.34
N HIS A 369 -16.80 16.35 8.96
CA HIS A 369 -17.15 16.67 7.57
C HIS A 369 -15.92 16.64 6.65
N TYR A 370 -14.78 17.16 7.12
CA TYR A 370 -13.51 17.20 6.40
C TYR A 370 -12.92 15.81 6.15
N GLY A 371 -13.14 14.86 7.06
CA GLY A 371 -12.64 13.49 6.94
C GLY A 371 -11.80 13.01 8.12
N ALA A 372 -11.81 13.70 9.26
CA ALA A 372 -11.23 13.14 10.48
C ALA A 372 -12.10 11.97 10.99
N SER A 373 -11.46 10.88 11.42
CA SER A 373 -12.12 9.82 12.16
C SER A 373 -12.49 10.30 13.56
N PHE A 374 -13.66 9.93 14.06
CA PHE A 374 -14.06 10.27 15.43
C PHE A 374 -12.99 9.86 16.46
N PHE A 375 -12.33 8.72 16.26
CA PHE A 375 -11.37 8.19 17.25
C PHE A 375 -10.07 9.00 17.35
N VAL A 376 -9.75 9.85 16.37
CA VAL A 376 -8.67 10.83 16.53
C VAL A 376 -9.16 12.13 17.16
N LEU A 377 -10.45 12.47 17.00
CA LEU A 377 -11.08 13.59 17.71
C LEU A 377 -11.23 13.29 19.20
N GLU A 378 -11.56 12.05 19.55
CA GLU A 378 -11.61 11.57 20.94
C GLU A 378 -10.24 11.73 21.63
N LYS A 379 -9.15 11.47 20.91
CA LYS A 379 -7.78 11.70 21.40
C LYS A 379 -7.51 13.19 21.59
N LEU A 380 -7.86 14.02 20.61
CA LEU A 380 -7.73 15.48 20.72
C LEU A 380 -8.51 16.02 21.92
N GLY A 381 -9.74 15.52 22.15
CA GLY A 381 -10.54 15.84 23.32
C GLY A 381 -9.82 15.54 24.63
N ALA A 382 -9.29 14.32 24.76
CA ALA A 382 -8.50 13.93 25.93
C ALA A 382 -7.26 14.81 26.14
N VAL A 383 -6.57 15.23 25.07
CA VAL A 383 -5.42 16.15 25.15
C VAL A 383 -5.83 17.54 25.64
N LEU A 384 -6.98 18.03 25.19
CA LEU A 384 -7.49 19.37 25.51
C LEU A 384 -8.31 19.43 26.81
N GLY A 385 -8.50 18.30 27.51
CA GLY A 385 -9.36 18.22 28.69
C GLY A 385 -10.85 18.34 28.36
N VAL A 386 -11.27 18.00 27.15
CA VAL A 386 -12.66 18.04 26.68
C VAL A 386 -13.25 16.63 26.75
N SER A 387 -14.40 16.46 27.42
CA SER A 387 -15.07 15.16 27.51
C SER A 387 -15.71 14.76 26.19
N ASN A 388 -15.91 13.46 25.97
CA ASN A 388 -16.59 12.95 24.78
C ASN A 388 -17.99 13.57 24.59
N LEU A 389 -18.71 13.83 25.68
CA LEU A 389 -20.05 14.43 25.62
C LEU A 389 -20.03 15.87 25.11
N HIS A 390 -18.97 16.64 25.36
CA HIS A 390 -18.84 17.98 24.77
C HIS A 390 -18.68 17.87 23.24
N ILE A 391 -17.89 16.89 22.77
CA ILE A 391 -17.68 16.65 21.34
C ILE A 391 -19.01 16.20 20.69
N TYR A 392 -19.75 15.28 21.32
CA TYR A 392 -21.05 14.83 20.82
C TYR A 392 -22.08 15.96 20.74
N ALA A 393 -22.16 16.79 21.78
CA ALA A 393 -23.05 17.95 21.81
C ALA A 393 -22.71 18.95 20.69
N ALA A 394 -21.43 19.26 20.52
CA ALA A 394 -20.96 20.16 19.46
C ALA A 394 -21.27 19.62 18.05
N MET A 395 -21.10 18.31 17.82
CA MET A 395 -21.47 17.68 16.54
C MET A 395 -22.97 17.75 16.25
N ARG A 396 -23.83 17.75 17.29
CA ARG A 396 -25.28 17.98 17.15
C ARG A 396 -25.68 19.46 17.07
N GLY A 397 -24.75 20.39 17.26
CA GLY A 397 -25.06 21.82 17.34
C GLY A 397 -25.83 22.19 18.61
N GLU A 398 -25.65 21.42 19.68
CA GLU A 398 -26.31 21.59 20.97
C GLU A 398 -25.31 22.03 22.05
N THR A 399 -25.81 22.72 23.08
CA THR A 399 -25.06 22.85 24.33
C THR A 399 -24.93 21.50 25.03
N LEU A 400 -23.92 21.34 25.87
CA LEU A 400 -23.74 20.11 26.65
C LEU A 400 -25.00 19.78 27.49
N GLU A 401 -25.64 20.79 28.08
CA GLU A 401 -26.86 20.60 28.89
C GLU A 401 -28.02 20.04 28.06
N GLN A 402 -28.25 20.62 26.87
CA GLN A 402 -29.29 20.14 25.93
C GLN A 402 -29.01 18.69 25.51
N PHE A 403 -27.76 18.37 25.16
CA PHE A 403 -27.38 17.03 24.77
C PHE A 403 -27.58 16.02 25.92
N GLN A 404 -27.18 16.37 27.13
CA GLN A 404 -27.32 15.52 28.32
C GLN A 404 -28.78 15.21 28.66
N LYS A 405 -29.73 16.13 28.43
CA LYS A 405 -31.17 15.86 28.57
C LYS A 405 -31.66 14.72 27.67
N THR A 406 -30.93 14.40 26.60
CA THR A 406 -31.25 13.28 25.72
C THR A 406 -30.66 11.94 26.19
N ARG A 407 -29.86 11.92 27.27
CA ARG A 407 -29.22 10.71 27.82
C ARG A 407 -29.95 10.27 29.09
N ASN A 408 -29.96 8.96 29.36
CA ASN A 408 -30.67 8.39 30.51
C ASN A 408 -30.02 8.76 31.87
N ALA A 409 -28.73 9.09 31.88
CA ALA A 409 -27.99 9.48 33.07
C ALA A 409 -27.21 10.80 32.82
N PRO A 410 -27.88 11.97 32.95
CA PRO A 410 -27.21 13.26 32.93
C PRO A 410 -26.12 13.31 34.02
N GLY A 411 -24.95 13.85 33.69
CA GLY A 411 -23.77 13.92 34.56
C GLY A 411 -22.70 12.87 34.26
N ALA A 412 -23.00 11.84 33.45
CA ALA A 412 -22.03 10.82 33.06
C ALA A 412 -21.05 11.33 31.99
N LEU A 413 -20.15 12.24 32.37
CA LEU A 413 -19.06 12.73 31.53
C LEU A 413 -17.88 11.76 31.60
N TYR A 414 -17.21 11.54 30.46
CA TYR A 414 -16.04 10.67 30.37
C TYR A 414 -15.10 11.08 29.24
N SER A 415 -13.87 10.57 29.29
CA SER A 415 -12.86 10.68 28.23
C SER A 415 -11.95 9.45 28.23
N VAL A 416 -11.09 9.34 27.22
CA VAL A 416 -10.03 8.31 27.15
C VAL A 416 -8.75 8.71 27.88
N ALA A 417 -8.76 9.79 28.66
CA ALA A 417 -7.58 10.30 29.34
C ALA A 417 -7.05 9.32 30.40
N GLY A 418 -5.74 9.06 30.37
CA GLY A 418 -5.03 8.27 31.38
C GLY A 418 -4.50 9.12 32.53
N LYS A 419 -3.85 8.47 33.52
CA LYS A 419 -3.34 9.13 34.75
C LYS A 419 -2.36 10.29 34.54
N GLN A 420 -1.67 10.33 33.40
CA GLN A 420 -0.70 11.39 33.09
C GLN A 420 -1.34 12.64 32.47
N ALA A 421 -2.62 12.59 32.10
CA ALA A 421 -3.35 13.77 31.70
C ALA A 421 -3.70 14.59 32.95
N SER A 422 -3.64 15.92 32.85
CA SER A 422 -4.19 16.80 33.88
C SER A 422 -5.66 16.43 34.10
N ARG A 423 -6.09 16.31 35.37
CA ARG A 423 -7.51 16.07 35.65
C ARG A 423 -8.33 17.22 35.09
N PRO A 424 -9.28 16.96 34.19
CA PRO A 424 -10.08 18.02 33.61
C PRO A 424 -11.04 18.60 34.65
N ASP A 425 -11.40 19.88 34.50
CA ASP A 425 -12.27 20.59 35.45
C ASP A 425 -13.65 19.96 35.62
N TRP A 426 -14.14 19.27 34.58
CA TRP A 426 -15.42 18.57 34.61
C TRP A 426 -15.38 17.21 35.36
N ASP A 427 -14.21 16.72 35.72
CA ASP A 427 -13.98 15.47 36.48
C ASP A 427 -13.55 15.75 37.93
N GLN A 428 -13.73 16.98 38.40
CA GLN A 428 -13.55 17.28 39.82
C GLN A 428 -14.76 16.80 40.61
N PRO A 429 -14.57 16.06 41.73
CA PRO A 429 -15.67 15.74 42.62
C PRO A 429 -16.31 17.05 43.07
N ALA A 430 -17.64 17.13 42.99
CA ALA A 430 -18.38 18.30 43.45
C ALA A 430 -17.87 18.66 44.85
N SER A 431 -17.28 19.85 44.99
CA SER A 431 -16.85 20.36 46.28
C SER A 431 -18.05 20.27 47.22
N GLY A 432 -17.94 19.44 48.26
CA GLY A 432 -19.06 19.09 49.13
C GLY A 432 -19.85 20.33 49.56
N ALA A 433 -21.17 20.26 49.35
CA ALA A 433 -22.15 21.08 50.04
C ALA A 433 -22.69 20.29 51.23
#